data_AF-A0A8J3S6W0-F1
#
_entry.id   AF-A0A8J3S6W0-F1
#
_cell.length_a   1.000
_cell.length_b   1.000
_cell.length_c   1.000
_cell.angle_alpha   90.00
_cell.angle_beta   90.00
_cell.angle_gamma   90.00
#
_symmetry.space_group_name_H-M   'P 1'
#
loop_
_entity.id
_entity.type
_entity.pdbx_description
1 polymer ?
#
loop_
_entity_poly.entity_id
_entity_poly.type
_entity_poly.pdbx_seq_one_letter_code
_entity_poly.pdbx_strand_id
1 'polypeptide(L)'
;MTATLTRQHAKTGEEVALIVAAYGELLAAARATFAAAALGEADPLIHLRHALAAHGQLPPDGARPVVLLAQSAVPLPSRRTGVA
;
A
#
# COMPACT_ATOMS: atom_id res chain seq x y z
N MET A 1 -9.84 -27.42 20.79
CA MET A 1 -8.80 -27.02 19.80
C MET A 1 -9.39 -26.48 18.49
N THR A 2 -10.50 -27.01 17.99
CA THR A 2 -11.14 -26.56 16.73
C THR A 2 -11.67 -25.13 16.76
N ALA A 3 -12.32 -24.71 17.86
CA ALA A 3 -12.86 -23.35 17.97
C ALA A 3 -11.79 -22.23 17.93
N THR A 4 -10.60 -22.50 18.47
CA THR A 4 -9.49 -21.55 18.48
C THR A 4 -8.91 -21.34 17.08
N LEU A 5 -8.81 -22.42 16.28
CA LEU A 5 -8.36 -22.37 14.89
C LEU A 5 -9.32 -21.61 13.99
N THR A 6 -10.64 -21.82 14.14
CA THR A 6 -11.65 -21.08 13.36
C THR A 6 -11.62 -19.58 13.66
N ARG A 7 -11.42 -19.20 14.92
CA ARG A 7 -11.29 -17.79 15.32
C ARG A 7 -10.02 -17.15 14.75
N GLN A 8 -8.91 -17.88 14.76
CA GLN A 8 -7.64 -17.42 14.19
C GLN A 8 -7.76 -17.21 12.67
N HIS A 9 -8.40 -18.13 11.95
CA HIS A 9 -8.65 -17.98 10.51
C HIS A 9 -9.57 -16.79 10.20
N ALA A 10 -10.63 -16.58 10.98
CA ALA A 10 -11.52 -15.43 10.82
C ALA A 10 -10.78 -14.10 11.00
N LYS A 11 -9.93 -14.01 12.04
CA LYS A 11 -9.08 -12.84 12.29
C LYS A 11 -8.10 -12.59 11.13
N THR A 12 -7.49 -13.65 10.62
CA THR A 12 -6.59 -13.56 9.45
C THR A 12 -7.33 -13.06 8.21
N GLY A 13 -8.56 -13.55 7.98
CA GLY A 13 -9.40 -13.10 6.88
C GLY A 13 -9.79 -11.63 6.97
N GLU A 14 -10.13 -11.16 8.17
CA GLU A 14 -10.43 -9.75 8.45
C GLU A 14 -9.21 -8.85 8.21
N GLU A 15 -8.03 -9.24 8.70
CA GLU A 15 -6.77 -8.53 8.47
C GLU A 15 -6.43 -8.43 6.97
N VAL A 16 -6.60 -9.52 6.22
CA VAL A 16 -6.39 -9.52 4.76
C VAL A 16 -7.40 -8.61 4.06
N ALA A 17 -8.68 -8.65 4.45
CA ALA A 17 -9.69 -7.80 3.86
C ALA A 17 -9.38 -6.30 4.06
N LEU A 18 -8.92 -5.92 5.26
CA LEU A 18 -8.47 -4.56 5.56
C LEU A 18 -7.28 -4.13 4.71
N ILE A 19 -6.27 -5.00 4.55
CA ILE A 19 -5.10 -4.70 3.71
C ILE A 19 -5.51 -4.53 2.25
N VAL A 20 -6.39 -5.40 1.73
CA VAL A 20 -6.89 -5.31 0.35
C VAL A 20 -7.68 -4.03 0.13
N ALA A 21 -8.53 -3.64 1.09
CA ALA A 21 -9.28 -2.38 1.02
C ALA A 21 -8.35 -1.17 0.99
N ALA A 22 -7.40 -1.08 1.92
CA ALA A 22 -6.42 0.01 1.98
C ALA A 22 -5.56 0.09 0.71
N TYR A 23 -5.12 -1.06 0.17
CA TYR A 23 -4.40 -1.10 -1.10
C TYR A 23 -5.27 -0.64 -2.27
N GLY A 24 -6.55 -1.03 -2.30
CA GLY A 24 -7.51 -0.61 -3.32
C GLY A 24 -7.71 0.90 -3.35
N GLU A 25 -7.84 1.54 -2.18
CA GLU A 25 -7.95 2.99 -2.05
C GLU A 25 -6.69 3.71 -2.56
N LEU A 26 -5.50 3.25 -2.15
CA LEU A 26 -4.24 3.84 -2.59
C LEU A 26 -4.05 3.71 -4.10
N LEU A 27 -4.38 2.55 -4.67
CA LEU A 27 -4.30 2.32 -6.11
C LEU A 27 -5.27 3.21 -6.89
N ALA A 28 -6.48 3.41 -6.37
CA ALA A 28 -7.47 4.31 -6.96
C ALA A 28 -6.97 5.77 -6.95
N ALA A 29 -6.43 6.24 -5.82
CA ALA A 29 -5.86 7.58 -5.70
C ALA A 29 -4.68 7.80 -6.66
N ALA A 30 -3.77 6.82 -6.78
CA ALA A 30 -2.65 6.89 -7.71
C ALA A 30 -3.13 7.00 -9.16
N ARG A 31 -4.12 6.20 -9.58
CA ARG A 31 -4.72 6.27 -10.91
C ARG A 31 -5.39 7.62 -11.18
N ALA A 32 -6.12 8.16 -10.20
CA ALA A 32 -6.73 9.49 -10.30
C ALA A 32 -5.66 10.58 -10.51
N THR A 33 -4.55 10.52 -9.77
CA THR A 33 -3.43 11.45 -9.93
C THR A 33 -2.84 11.42 -11.35
N PHE A 34 -2.65 10.24 -11.95
CA PHE A 34 -2.15 10.16 -13.33
C PHE A 34 -3.16 10.69 -14.35
N ALA A 35 -4.46 10.47 -14.14
CA ALA A 35 -5.51 11.03 -14.99
C ALA A 35 -5.55 12.56 -14.89
N ALA A 36 -5.51 13.11 -13.67
CA ALA A 36 -5.45 14.55 -13.43
C ALA A 36 -4.23 15.21 -14.10
N ALA A 37 -3.07 14.55 -14.04
CA ALA A 37 -1.85 15.01 -14.71
C ALA A 37 -2.00 15.01 -16.24
N ALA A 38 -2.62 13.97 -16.80
CA ALA A 38 -2.89 13.89 -18.24
C ALA A 38 -3.88 14.96 -18.73
N LEU A 39 -4.79 15.40 -17.86
CA LEU A 39 -5.74 16.50 -18.13
C LEU A 39 -5.15 17.89 -17.88
N GLY A 40 -3.94 18.00 -17.34
CA GLY A 40 -3.29 19.27 -17.04
C GLY A 40 -3.89 20.00 -15.84
N GLU A 41 -4.44 19.28 -14.87
CA GLU A 41 -4.91 19.88 -13.62
C GLU A 41 -3.79 20.61 -12.89
N ALA A 42 -4.13 21.68 -12.17
CA ALA A 42 -3.16 22.53 -11.48
C ALA A 42 -2.42 21.80 -10.33
N ASP A 43 -3.07 20.80 -9.71
CA ASP A 43 -2.48 20.01 -8.63
C ASP A 43 -2.86 18.52 -8.75
N PRO A 44 -2.23 17.77 -9.67
CA PRO A 44 -2.57 16.37 -9.91
C PRO A 44 -2.32 15.46 -8.71
N LEU A 45 -1.42 15.86 -7.81
CA LEU A 45 -1.02 15.08 -6.64
C LEU A 45 -2.02 15.15 -5.49
N ILE A 46 -3.07 15.97 -5.59
CA ILE A 46 -4.05 16.17 -4.51
C ILE A 46 -4.70 14.86 -4.04
N HIS A 47 -5.06 13.98 -4.98
CA HIS A 47 -5.68 12.68 -4.67
C HIS A 47 -4.73 11.77 -3.89
N LEU A 48 -3.49 11.65 -4.35
CA LEU A 48 -2.49 10.82 -3.69
C LEU A 48 -2.12 11.36 -2.30
N ARG A 49 -1.98 12.69 -2.15
CA ARG A 49 -1.71 13.30 -0.84
C ARG A 49 -2.85 13.09 0.14
N HIS A 50 -4.11 13.21 -0.30
CA HIS A 50 -5.27 12.98 0.56
C HIS A 50 -5.32 11.52 1.04
N ALA A 51 -5.11 10.56 0.14
CA ALA A 51 -5.05 9.14 0.50
C ALA A 51 -3.93 8.85 1.50
N LEU A 52 -2.70 9.31 1.24
CA LEU A 52 -1.58 9.13 2.17
C LEU A 52 -1.84 9.79 3.53
N ALA A 53 -2.47 10.97 3.56
CA ALA A 53 -2.81 11.65 4.80
C ALA A 53 -3.84 10.87 5.63
N ALA A 54 -4.89 10.33 4.99
CA ALA A 54 -5.92 9.54 5.66
C ALA A 54 -5.35 8.30 6.36
N HIS A 55 -4.26 7.73 5.80
CA HIS A 55 -3.56 6.57 6.36
C HIS A 55 -2.36 6.94 7.25
N GLY A 56 -2.08 8.23 7.48
CA GLY A 56 -0.93 8.69 8.28
C GLY A 56 0.43 8.40 7.64
N GLN A 57 0.48 8.28 6.31
CA GLN A 57 1.65 7.87 5.52
C GLN A 57 2.26 9.01 4.70
N LEU A 58 1.94 10.26 5.02
CA LEU A 58 2.64 11.39 4.40
C LEU A 58 4.12 11.35 4.77
N PRO A 59 5.04 11.49 3.80
CA PRO A 59 6.44 11.65 4.10
C PRO A 59 6.68 12.86 5.01
N PRO A 60 7.61 12.79 5.97
CA PRO A 60 7.98 13.94 6.77
C PRO A 60 8.62 15.03 5.89
N ASP A 61 8.55 16.28 6.35
CA ASP A 61 9.15 17.39 5.63
C ASP A 61 10.65 17.18 5.39
N GLY A 62 11.10 17.45 4.16
CA GLY A 62 12.48 17.23 3.75
C GLY A 62 12.86 15.76 3.52
N ALA A 63 11.91 14.82 3.58
CA ALA A 63 12.18 13.43 3.22
C ALA A 63 12.72 13.31 1.79
N ARG A 64 13.79 12.52 1.62
CA ARG A 64 14.41 12.30 0.31
C ARG A 64 13.72 11.12 -0.38
N PRO A 65 13.20 11.27 -1.61
CA PRO A 65 12.50 10.20 -2.32
C PRO A 65 13.30 8.90 -2.43
N VAL A 66 14.62 8.98 -2.68
CA VAL A 66 15.50 7.81 -2.78
C VAL A 66 15.57 7.00 -1.48
N VAL A 67 15.48 7.66 -0.33
CA VAL A 67 15.50 7.00 0.99
C VAL A 67 14.18 6.28 1.23
N LEU A 68 13.05 6.92 0.91
CA LEU A 68 11.72 6.31 1.03
C LEU A 68 11.60 5.07 0.13
N LEU A 69 12.09 5.16 -1.11
CA LEU A 69 12.08 4.03 -2.05
C LEU A 69 12.92 2.85 -1.55
N ALA A 70 14.09 3.10 -0.95
CA ALA A 70 14.94 2.06 -0.40
C ALA A 70 14.29 1.33 0.79
N GLN A 71 13.47 2.01 1.60
CA GLN A 71 12.78 1.43 2.76
C GLN A 71 11.59 0.54 2.36
N SER A 72 10.96 0.83 1.22
CA SER A 72 9.78 0.09 0.73
C SER A 72 10.13 -1.23 0.04
N ALA A 73 11.41 -1.50 -0.23
CA ALA A 73 11.86 -2.75 -0.83
C ALA A 73 11.72 -3.90 0.19
N VAL A 74 10.55 -4.54 0.24
CA VAL A 74 10.39 -5.82 0.93
C VAL A 74 11.23 -6.86 0.19
N PRO A 75 12.20 -7.54 0.83
CA PRO A 75 12.86 -8.67 0.23
C PRO A 75 11.80 -9.74 -0.05
N LEU A 76 11.51 -10.01 -1.32
CA LEU A 76 10.72 -11.19 -1.67
C LEU A 76 11.48 -12.41 -1.15
N PRO A 77 10.85 -13.34 -0.41
CA PRO A 77 11.52 -14.57 -0.01
C PRO A 77 12.01 -15.24 -1.29
N SER A 78 13.33 -15.37 -1.40
CA SER A 78 13.97 -16.01 -2.55
C SER A 78 13.29 -17.36 -2.75
N ARG A 79 12.68 -17.58 -3.92
CA ARG A 79 12.21 -18.92 -4.30
C ARG A 79 13.40 -19.84 -4.10
N ARG A 80 13.34 -20.74 -3.11
CA ARG A 80 14.23 -21.90 -3.04
C ARG A 80 14.01 -22.67 -4.35
N THR A 81 14.80 -22.37 -5.36
CA THR A 81 15.03 -23.28 -6.48
C THR A 81 15.84 -24.43 -5.91
N GLY A 82 15.14 -25.36 -5.26
CA GLY A 82 15.64 -26.71 -5.12
C GLY A 82 15.57 -27.35 -6.49
N VAL A 83 16.70 -27.40 -7.18
CA VAL A 83 16.90 -28.37 -8.24
C VAL A 83 17.95 -29.34 -7.71
N ALA A 84 17.53 -30.60 -7.70
CA ALA A 84 18.23 -31.77 -7.22
C ALA A 84 19.53 -32.05 -7.98
#